data_AF-A0A7C2UVK3-F1
#
_entry.id   AF-A0A7C2UVK3-F1
#
_cell.length_a   1.000
_cell.length_b   1.000
_cell.length_c   1.000
_cell.angle_alpha   90.00
_cell.angle_beta   90.00
_cell.angle_gamma   90.00
#
_symmetry.space_group_name_H-M   'P 1'
#
loop_
_entity.id
_entity.type
_entity.pdbx_description
1 polymer ?
#
loop_
_entity_poly.entity_id
_entity_poly.type
_entity_poly.pdbx_seq_one_letter_code
_entity_poly.pdbx_strand_id
1 'polypeptide(L)'
;MPKVFDVGRVCVKLNGREAGKMCVVVDIVDERFVIVTGPKSITGVKRRRANVKHLEPTEYKVEINRGASDEEVAKVIEAAGLTEVMKKGVQPKLFMVPTVNITK
;
A
#
# COMPACT_ATOMS: atom_id res chain seq x y z
N MET A 1 16.77 -15.66 -2.97
CA MET A 1 15.30 -15.58 -3.10
C MET A 1 14.96 -14.11 -3.33
N PRO A 2 14.40 -13.70 -4.48
CA PRO A 2 14.01 -12.31 -4.65
C PRO A 2 12.90 -12.02 -3.63
N LYS A 3 13.24 -11.36 -2.52
CA LYS A 3 12.27 -10.89 -1.55
C LYS A 3 11.54 -9.74 -2.23
N VAL A 4 10.43 -10.06 -2.90
CA VAL A 4 9.57 -9.06 -3.55
C VAL A 4 9.13 -8.00 -2.52
N PHE A 5 9.03 -8.40 -1.24
CA PHE A 5 8.83 -7.55 -0.09
C PHE A 5 10.15 -7.29 0.65
N ASP A 6 10.67 -6.08 0.45
CA ASP A 6 11.79 -5.51 1.21
C ASP A 6 11.29 -4.35 2.07
N VAL A 7 12.08 -4.00 3.10
CA VAL A 7 11.86 -2.75 3.86
C VAL A 7 11.89 -1.56 2.90
N GLY A 8 10.88 -0.70 3.01
CA GLY A 8 10.68 0.45 2.15
C GLY A 8 9.96 0.17 0.83
N ARG A 9 9.58 -1.08 0.54
CA ARG A 9 8.74 -1.37 -0.64
C ARG A 9 7.33 -0.79 -0.44
N VAL A 10 6.83 -0.11 -1.47
CA VAL A 10 5.45 0.38 -1.49
C VAL A 10 4.54 -0.73 -2.01
N CYS A 11 3.44 -0.98 -1.31
CA CYS A 11 2.47 -2.02 -1.61
C CYS A 11 1.04 -1.47 -1.57
N VAL A 12 0.14 -2.12 -2.29
CA VAL A 12 -1.30 -1.86 -2.25
C VAL A 12 -1.98 -2.95 -1.45
N LYS A 13 -2.90 -2.58 -0.56
CA LYS A 13 -3.78 -3.57 0.09
C LYS A 13 -4.88 -4.00 -0.86
N LEU A 14 -4.98 -5.30 -1.11
CA LEU A 14 -6.03 -5.87 -1.97
C LEU A 14 -7.36 -6.04 -1.22
N ASN A 15 -7.31 -6.34 0.09
CA ASN A 15 -8.49 -6.74 0.86
C ASN A 15 -8.56 -6.04 2.24
N GLY A 16 -9.78 -5.96 2.78
CA GLY A 16 -10.08 -5.44 4.12
C GLY A 16 -10.55 -3.98 4.14
N ARG A 17 -10.63 -3.39 5.34
CA ARG A 17 -11.13 -2.00 5.54
C ARG A 17 -10.32 -0.92 4.82
N GLU A 18 -9.12 -1.26 4.38
CA GLU A 18 -8.18 -0.37 3.69
C GLU A 18 -7.83 -0.90 2.30
N ALA A 19 -8.68 -1.74 1.72
CA ALA A 19 -8.52 -2.20 0.34
C ALA A 19 -8.41 -1.01 -0.62
N GLY A 20 -7.53 -1.13 -1.61
CA GLY A 20 -7.23 -0.09 -2.59
C GLY A 20 -6.28 1.01 -2.08
N LYS A 21 -5.91 1.02 -0.79
CA LYS A 21 -4.97 2.01 -0.25
C LYS A 21 -3.52 1.54 -0.34
N MET A 22 -2.62 2.50 -0.54
CA MET A 22 -1.18 2.25 -0.54
C MET A 22 -0.60 2.29 0.88
N CYS A 23 0.43 1.49 1.09
CA CYS A 23 1.20 1.41 2.31
C CYS A 23 2.67 1.08 2.01
N VAL A 24 3.54 1.35 2.97
CA VAL A 24 4.97 1.04 2.92
C VAL A 24 5.28 -0.06 3.92
N VAL A 25 6.11 -1.02 3.52
CA VAL A 25 6.64 -2.05 4.43
C VAL A 25 7.75 -1.44 5.29
N VAL A 26 7.56 -1.43 6.61
CA VAL A 26 8.53 -0.87 7.57
C VAL A 26 9.40 -1.95 8.19
N ASP A 27 8.85 -3.15 8.34
CA ASP A 27 9.54 -4.28 8.93
C ASP A 27 9.00 -5.60 8.37
N ILE A 28 9.85 -6.62 8.34
CA ILE A 28 9.53 -7.99 7.96
C ILE A 28 9.61 -8.82 9.24
N VAL A 29 8.46 -9.33 9.69
CA VAL A 29 8.37 -10.14 10.92
C VAL A 29 8.77 -11.58 10.62
N ASP A 30 8.18 -12.13 9.57
CA ASP A 30 8.42 -13.49 9.09
C ASP A 30 8.11 -13.57 7.58
N GLU A 31 8.11 -14.78 7.01
CA GLU A 31 7.86 -14.99 5.57
C GLU A 31 6.42 -14.66 5.13
N ARG A 32 5.46 -14.67 6.06
CA ARG A 32 4.03 -14.48 5.81
C ARG A 32 3.54 -13.11 6.24
N PHE A 33 4.24 -12.43 7.14
CA PHE A 33 3.78 -11.22 7.78
C PHE A 33 4.83 -10.12 7.78
N VAL A 34 4.35 -8.93 7.44
CA VAL A 34 5.12 -7.69 7.43
C VAL A 34 4.42 -6.63 8.26
N ILE A 35 5.16 -5.69 8.81
CA ILE A 35 4.61 -4.48 9.42
C ILE A 35 4.55 -3.42 8.34
N VAL A 36 3.34 -2.95 8.06
CA VAL A 36 3.10 -1.88 7.11
C VAL A 36 2.67 -0.61 7.83
N THR A 37 3.04 0.54 7.28
CA THR A 37 2.51 1.85 7.67
C THR A 37 2.09 2.63 6.43
N GLY A 38 1.06 3.43 6.55
CA GLY A 38 0.75 4.46 5.58
C GLY A 38 0.36 5.70 6.37
N PRO A 39 1.23 6.73 6.46
CA PRO A 39 1.00 7.86 7.34
C PRO A 39 -0.44 8.35 7.25
N LYS A 40 -1.10 8.53 8.39
CA LYS A 40 -2.55 8.84 8.43
C LYS A 40 -2.89 10.06 7.57
N SER A 41 -1.97 11.02 7.51
CA SER A 41 -2.05 12.26 6.74
C SER A 41 -2.08 12.03 5.23
N ILE A 42 -1.58 10.89 4.73
CA ILE A 42 -1.46 10.59 3.30
C ILE A 42 -2.49 9.54 2.87
N THR A 43 -2.42 8.32 3.42
CA THR A 43 -3.27 7.20 2.97
C THR A 43 -4.30 6.76 4.02
N GLY A 44 -4.08 7.11 5.29
CA GLY A 44 -4.96 6.69 6.39
C GLY A 44 -4.74 5.25 6.84
N VAL A 45 -3.65 4.59 6.41
CA VAL A 45 -3.37 3.18 6.76
C VAL A 45 -2.64 3.10 8.09
N LYS A 46 -3.33 2.64 9.15
CA LYS A 46 -2.67 2.53 10.47
C LYS A 46 -1.55 1.48 10.46
N ARG A 47 -0.45 1.79 11.13
CA ARG A 47 0.66 0.87 11.39
C ARG A 47 0.15 -0.44 11.99
N ARG A 48 0.35 -1.56 11.28
CA ARG A 48 -0.09 -2.88 11.74
C ARG A 48 0.65 -4.01 11.03
N ARG A 49 0.56 -5.21 11.62
CA ARG A 49 0.94 -6.45 10.97
C ARG A 49 -0.06 -6.78 9.86
N ALA A 50 0.44 -7.03 8.66
CA ALA A 50 -0.33 -7.43 7.48
C ALA A 50 0.25 -8.72 6.90
N ASN A 51 -0.62 -9.56 6.35
CA ASN A 51 -0.21 -10.75 5.64
C ASN A 51 0.26 -10.37 4.23
N VAL A 52 1.40 -10.90 3.79
CA VAL A 52 1.96 -10.65 2.45
C VAL A 52 1.01 -11.06 1.33
N LYS A 53 0.13 -12.04 1.55
CA LYS A 53 -0.89 -12.48 0.57
C LYS A 53 -1.93 -11.40 0.23
N HIS A 54 -2.11 -10.41 1.10
CA HIS A 54 -3.08 -9.33 0.90
C HIS A 54 -2.42 -8.04 0.39
N LEU A 55 -1.13 -8.10 0.09
CA LEU A 55 -0.33 -6.97 -0.36
C LEU A 55 0.14 -7.25 -1.77
N GLU A 56 -0.12 -6.31 -2.67
CA GLU A 56 0.46 -6.32 -4.00
C GLU A 56 1.66 -5.34 -4.01
N PRO A 57 2.87 -5.80 -4.27
CA PRO A 57 4.05 -4.93 -4.37
C PRO A 57 3.94 -4.04 -5.61
N THR A 58 4.38 -2.80 -5.48
CA THR A 58 4.48 -1.87 -6.61
C THR A 58 5.94 -1.68 -7.03
N GLU A 59 6.13 -1.01 -8.16
CA GLU A 59 7.46 -0.67 -8.67
C GLU A 59 8.21 0.30 -7.76
N TYR A 60 7.47 1.10 -6.97
CA TYR A 60 8.03 2.11 -6.10
C TYR A 60 8.69 1.50 -4.86
N LYS A 61 9.87 2.04 -4.54
CA LYS A 61 10.63 1.75 -3.32
C LYS A 61 11.10 3.05 -2.71
N VAL A 62 10.96 3.16 -1.41
CA VAL A 62 11.54 4.24 -0.61
C VAL A 62 12.66 3.67 0.24
N GLU A 63 13.71 4.45 0.47
CA GLU A 63 14.78 4.05 1.38
C GLU A 63 14.43 4.48 2.79
N ILE A 64 14.17 3.49 3.65
CA ILE A 64 13.88 3.71 5.06
C ILE A 64 14.65 2.69 5.91
N ASN A 65 14.97 3.09 7.14
CA ASN A 65 15.51 2.16 8.12
C ASN A 65 14.42 1.22 8.65
N ARG A 66 14.84 0.02 9.02
CA ARG A 66 13.96 -0.97 9.64
C ARG A 66 13.36 -0.38 10.92
N GLY A 67 12.04 -0.37 11.03
CA GLY A 67 11.35 0.17 12.20
C GLY A 67 11.14 1.68 12.20
N ALA A 68 11.41 2.39 11.10
CA ALA A 68 11.21 3.84 10.95
C ALA A 68 9.87 4.34 11.51
N SER A 69 9.87 5.53 12.09
CA SER A 69 8.66 6.14 12.66
C SER A 69 7.69 6.60 11.57
N ASP A 70 6.41 6.79 11.91
CA ASP A 70 5.41 7.24 10.93
C ASP A 70 5.74 8.64 10.36
N GLU A 71 6.43 9.49 11.14
CA GLU A 71 6.90 10.82 10.74
C GLU A 71 8.06 10.74 9.74
N GLU A 72 9.03 9.87 9.98
CA GLU A 72 10.14 9.62 9.05
C GLU A 72 9.61 9.09 7.72
N VAL A 73 8.68 8.13 7.77
CA VAL A 73 8.07 7.58 6.56
C VAL A 73 7.30 8.66 5.79
N ALA A 74 6.59 9.57 6.48
CA ALA A 74 5.92 10.70 5.81
C ALA A 74 6.91 11.61 5.08
N LYS A 75 8.02 12.00 5.73
CA LYS A 75 9.05 12.85 5.14
C LYS A 75 9.70 12.19 3.92
N VAL A 76 9.99 10.89 4.00
CA VAL A 76 10.61 10.16 2.88
C VAL A 76 9.63 10.02 1.71
N ILE A 77 8.34 9.80 1.97
CA ILE A 77 7.31 9.77 0.92
C ILE A 77 7.17 11.13 0.22
N GLU A 78 7.22 12.22 0.99
CA GLU A 78 7.20 13.59 0.46
C GLU A 78 8.45 13.89 -0.37
N ALA A 79 9.64 13.53 0.12
CA ALA A 79 10.90 13.68 -0.60
C ALA A 79 10.94 12.86 -1.90
N ALA A 80 10.31 11.68 -1.91
CA ALA A 80 10.18 10.84 -3.09
C ALA A 80 9.10 11.32 -4.09
N GLY A 81 8.33 12.37 -3.75
CA GLY A 81 7.24 12.86 -4.61
C GLY A 81 6.08 11.88 -4.78
N LEU A 82 5.98 10.86 -3.91
CA LEU A 82 4.98 9.77 -4.04
C LEU A 82 3.65 10.08 -3.36
N THR A 83 3.49 11.28 -2.80
CA THR A 83 2.27 11.70 -2.07
C THR A 83 1.02 11.60 -2.93
N GLU A 84 1.08 12.02 -4.19
CA GLU A 84 -0.06 11.95 -5.11
C GLU A 84 -0.42 10.51 -5.50
N VAL A 85 0.61 9.70 -5.79
CA VAL A 85 0.46 8.28 -6.14
C VAL A 85 -0.19 7.51 -4.99
N MET A 86 0.31 7.75 -3.77
CA MET A 86 -0.22 7.11 -2.57
C MET A 86 -1.65 7.53 -2.23
N LYS A 87 -2.03 8.79 -2.48
CA LYS A 87 -3.40 9.29 -2.28
C LYS A 87 -4.38 8.75 -3.30
N LYS A 88 -3.96 8.60 -4.56
CA LYS A 88 -4.81 8.12 -5.65
C LYS A 88 -5.32 6.70 -5.40
N GLY A 89 -4.50 5.90 -4.70
CA GLY A 89 -4.82 4.49 -4.44
C GLY A 89 -5.03 3.70 -5.74
N VAL A 90 -5.45 2.46 -5.60
CA VAL A 90 -5.90 1.64 -6.73
C VAL A 90 -7.38 1.41 -6.55
N GLN A 91 -8.18 2.12 -7.34
CA GLN A 91 -9.59 1.82 -7.48
C GLN A 91 -9.76 0.86 -8.67
N PRO A 92 -10.38 -0.32 -8.49
CA PRO A 92 -10.80 -1.11 -9.63
C PRO A 92 -11.80 -0.26 -10.43
N LYS A 93 -11.50 -0.03 -11.72
CA LYS A 93 -12.49 0.51 -12.64
C LYS A 93 -13.55 -0.58 -12.80
N LEU A 94 -14.67 -0.44 -12.09
CA LEU A 94 -15.88 -1.16 -12.42
C LEU A 94 -16.25 -0.74 -13.85
N PHE A 95 -15.89 -1.57 -14.84
CA PHE A 95 -16.61 -1.55 -16.09
C PHE A 95 -18.04 -1.95 -15.71
N MET A 96 -18.91 -0.96 -15.54
CA MET A 96 -20.34 -1.19 -15.66
C MET A 96 -20.52 -1.84 -17.02
N VAL A 97 -20.76 -3.15 -17.05
CA VAL A 97 -21.38 -3.75 -18.22
C VAL A 97 -22.69 -2.99 -18.37
N PRO A 98 -22.92 -2.26 -19.48
CA PRO A 98 -24.21 -1.62 -19.67
C PRO A 98 -25.23 -2.75 -19.67
N THR A 99 -26.06 -2.80 -18.63
CA THR A 99 -27.24 -3.65 -18.61
C THR A 99 -28.07 -3.17 -19.79
N VAL A 100 -28.03 -3.89 -20.91
CA VAL A 100 -28.92 -3.65 -22.03
C VAL A 100 -30.32 -3.79 -21.45
N ASN A 101 -31.06 -2.69 -21.37
CA ASN A 101 -32.48 -2.72 -21.06
C ASN A 101 -33.14 -3.55 -22.17
N ILE A 102 -33.33 -4.84 -21.91
CA ILE A 102 -34.21 -5.68 -22.69
C ILE A 102 -35.62 -5.17 -22.37
N THR A 103 -36.04 -4.15 -23.12
CA THR A 103 -37.43 -3.72 -23.22
C THR A 103 -38.23 -4.89 -23.76
N LYS A 104 -39.04 -5.49 -22.89
CA LYS A 104 -40.26 -6.19 -23.30
C LYS A 104 -41.31 -5.17 -23.72
#